data_AF-A0A9P7JSQ3-F1
#
_entry.id   AF-A0A9P7JSQ3-F1
#
_cell.length_a   1.000
_cell.length_b   1.000
_cell.length_c   1.000
_cell.angle_alpha   90.00
_cell.angle_beta   90.00
_cell.angle_gamma   90.00
#
_symmetry.space_group_name_H-M   'P 1'
#
loop_
_entity.id
_entity.type
_entity.pdbx_description
1 polymer ?
#
loop_
_entity_poly.entity_id
_entity_poly.type
_entity_poly.pdbx_seq_one_letter_code
_entity_poly.pdbx_strand_id
1 'polypeptide(L)'
;MSGPYVYTQPIYEPPPYYTHPHTPQRSPFIPPTSLFPPSPSSPYAELPGTPRASYYPDGYRPRRPPSWHGGMAALPPSPSFLGIQLPTHNRRHSFGNGNYTPWQYQTSSQQFQIHPLLNGEAYVSEFYFDIANPAFAPLRRVGPNHTAMVSVEELREPATFPTITRMRITHDAIPQWPINLELVHGEYDISGALPITVGDVLWMIHSSLHRQISHSDWARLSQSQETAIARAYTRRYRSIPSSAQLEASQGVKRIDYLMERHVFRGLVRAHDEDGMFHWKLLT
;
A
#
# COMPACT_ATOMS: atom_id res chain seq x y z
N MET A 1 -5.81 -29.55 26.17
CA MET A 1 -6.40 -28.73 25.10
C MET A 1 -5.53 -27.50 24.94
N SER A 2 -4.71 -27.46 23.89
CA SER A 2 -3.87 -26.31 23.56
C SER A 2 -4.75 -25.19 23.00
N GLY A 3 -4.74 -24.02 23.64
CA GLY A 3 -5.46 -22.85 23.16
C GLY A 3 -4.97 -22.38 21.78
N PRO A 4 -5.77 -21.59 21.04
CA PRO A 4 -5.38 -21.07 19.75
C PRO A 4 -4.15 -20.17 19.89
N TYR A 5 -3.07 -20.49 19.17
CA TYR A 5 -1.92 -19.61 19.02
C TYR A 5 -2.36 -18.35 18.26
N VAL A 6 -2.39 -17.21 18.94
CA VAL A 6 -2.59 -15.90 18.32
C VAL A 6 -1.25 -15.43 17.78
N TYR A 7 -1.10 -15.42 16.46
CA TYR A 7 0.09 -14.86 15.82
C TYR A 7 0.03 -13.33 15.92
N THR A 8 0.82 -12.75 16.82
CA THR A 8 1.05 -11.30 16.84
C THR A 8 1.89 -10.92 15.62
N GLN A 9 1.35 -10.07 14.75
CA GLN A 9 2.09 -9.56 13.59
C GLN A 9 3.31 -8.77 14.06
N PRO A 10 4.51 -8.97 13.48
CA PRO A 10 5.66 -8.14 13.80
C PRO A 10 5.37 -6.69 13.39
N ILE A 11 5.37 -5.78 14.37
CA ILE A 11 5.21 -4.35 14.14
C ILE A 11 6.61 -3.80 13.86
N TYR A 12 6.82 -3.26 12.65
CA TYR A 12 8.02 -2.48 12.36
C TYR A 12 7.92 -1.15 13.11
N GLU A 13 8.80 -0.94 14.09
CA GLU A 13 8.94 0.34 14.77
C GLU A 13 10.00 1.16 14.02
N PRO A 14 9.65 2.33 13.46
CA PRO A 14 10.62 3.17 12.76
C PRO A 14 11.70 3.65 13.74
N PRO A 15 12.95 3.79 13.29
CA PRO A 15 14.04 4.24 14.16
C PRO A 15 13.79 5.67 14.70
N PRO A 16 14.22 5.96 15.94
CA PRO A 16 13.80 7.14 16.70
C PRO A 16 14.35 8.49 16.20
N TYR A 17 15.25 8.50 15.23
CA TYR A 17 15.93 9.70 14.74
C TYR A 17 15.11 10.54 13.76
N TYR A 18 13.90 10.11 13.39
CA TYR A 18 13.00 10.95 12.60
C TYR A 18 12.39 12.04 13.49
N THR A 19 13.05 13.20 13.56
CA THR A 19 12.39 14.45 13.92
C THR A 19 11.42 14.83 12.81
N HIS A 20 10.28 14.15 12.77
CA HIS A 20 9.13 14.76 12.11
C HIS A 20 8.75 16.00 12.91
N PRO A 21 8.48 17.13 12.24
CA PRO A 21 7.57 18.11 12.80
C PRO A 21 6.21 17.41 12.86
N HIS A 22 6.02 16.58 13.89
CA HIS A 22 4.71 16.26 14.39
C HIS A 22 4.15 17.59 14.82
N THR A 23 3.48 18.29 13.90
CA THR A 23 2.41 19.17 14.31
C THR A 23 1.46 18.25 15.07
N PRO A 24 1.29 18.42 16.40
CA PRO A 24 0.29 17.65 17.10
C PRO A 24 -1.02 18.00 16.41
N GLN A 25 -1.58 17.06 15.66
CA GLN A 25 -2.95 17.18 15.21
C GLN A 25 -3.79 17.20 16.48
N ARG A 26 -4.10 18.40 16.96
CA ARG A 26 -5.23 18.64 17.83
C ARG A 26 -6.44 18.28 16.99
N SER A 27 -6.79 17.00 16.98
CA SER A 27 -8.17 16.63 16.74
C SER A 27 -9.00 17.48 17.72
N PRO A 28 -10.10 18.11 17.28
CA PRO A 28 -10.99 18.77 18.21
C PRO A 28 -11.36 17.73 19.27
N PHE A 29 -11.10 18.05 20.54
CA PHE A 29 -11.41 17.20 21.67
C PHE A 29 -12.90 16.85 21.59
N ILE A 30 -13.20 15.60 21.26
CA ILE A 30 -14.55 15.06 21.36
C ILE A 30 -14.72 14.69 22.83
N PRO A 31 -15.49 15.44 23.62
CA PRO A 31 -15.71 15.08 25.02
C PRO A 31 -16.32 13.68 25.09
N PRO A 32 -15.99 12.89 26.13
CA PRO A 32 -16.59 11.57 26.31
C PRO A 32 -18.12 11.69 26.31
N THR A 33 -18.78 10.85 25.52
CA THR A 33 -20.22 10.85 25.23
C THR A 33 -21.11 10.55 26.45
N SER A 34 -20.54 10.46 27.64
CA SER A 34 -21.23 10.13 28.90
C SER A 34 -22.00 11.29 29.53
N LEU A 35 -21.98 12.49 28.93
CA LEU A 35 -22.66 13.68 29.48
C LEU A 35 -23.95 14.10 28.77
N PHE A 36 -24.39 13.38 27.74
CA PHE A 36 -25.70 13.64 27.16
C PHE A 36 -26.76 12.86 27.95
N PRO A 37 -27.70 13.55 28.63
CA PRO A 37 -28.84 12.87 29.23
C PRO A 37 -29.61 12.11 28.12
N PRO A 38 -30.18 10.94 28.43
CA PRO A 38 -31.01 10.22 27.46
C PRO A 38 -32.11 11.16 26.97
N SER A 39 -32.15 11.38 25.65
CA SER A 39 -33.21 12.16 25.01
C SER A 39 -34.56 11.64 25.49
N PRO A 40 -35.47 12.51 25.95
CA PRO A 40 -36.79 12.09 26.37
C PRO A 40 -37.45 11.36 25.21
N SER A 41 -37.89 10.15 25.49
CA SER A 41 -38.66 9.30 24.60
C SER A 41 -39.87 10.07 24.08
N SER A 42 -39.77 10.56 22.84
CA SER A 42 -40.91 11.11 22.12
C SER A 42 -41.86 9.95 21.80
N PRO A 43 -43.11 9.94 22.30
CA PRO A 43 -44.09 8.97 21.87
C PRO A 43 -44.37 9.22 20.39
N TYR A 44 -44.16 8.19 19.58
CA TYR A 44 -44.54 8.15 18.17
C TYR A 44 -46.03 8.54 18.05
N ALA A 45 -46.28 9.76 17.59
CA ALA A 45 -47.58 10.11 17.03
C ALA A 45 -47.63 9.48 15.63
N GLU A 46 -48.46 8.46 15.47
CA GLU A 46 -48.79 7.87 14.18
C GLU A 46 -49.40 8.96 13.28
N LEU A 47 -48.67 9.33 12.24
CA LEU A 47 -49.18 10.14 11.14
C LEU A 47 -50.08 9.25 10.26
N PRO A 48 -51.38 9.60 10.09
CA PRO A 48 -52.26 8.87 9.19
C PRO A 48 -52.03 9.35 7.76
N GLY A 49 -51.67 8.41 6.87
CA GLY A 49 -51.81 8.61 5.42
C GLY A 49 -50.50 8.68 4.63
N THR A 50 -49.75 7.59 4.58
CA THR A 50 -48.89 7.31 3.42
C THR A 50 -49.50 6.17 2.60
N PRO A 51 -49.76 6.36 1.29
CA PRO A 51 -50.35 5.34 0.45
C PRO A 51 -49.43 4.11 0.37
N ARG A 52 -50.02 2.95 0.65
CA ARG A 52 -49.38 1.64 0.52
C ARG A 52 -48.78 1.50 -0.87
N ALA A 53 -47.45 1.35 -0.91
CA ALA A 53 -46.71 1.02 -2.10
C ALA A 53 -47.21 -0.32 -2.65
N SER A 54 -47.52 -0.27 -3.94
CA SER A 54 -48.05 -1.32 -4.79
C SER A 54 -47.30 -2.64 -4.65
N TYR A 55 -48.12 -3.67 -4.52
CA TYR A 55 -47.86 -5.06 -4.86
C TYR A 55 -47.00 -5.16 -6.14
N TYR A 56 -45.71 -5.47 -6.00
CA TYR A 56 -44.91 -5.90 -7.14
C TYR A 56 -45.27 -7.36 -7.45
N PRO A 57 -45.71 -7.68 -8.68
CA PRO A 57 -45.93 -9.07 -9.05
C PRO A 57 -44.59 -9.81 -9.08
N ASP A 58 -44.59 -10.93 -8.37
CA ASP A 58 -43.59 -11.97 -8.37
C ASP A 58 -43.22 -12.35 -9.81
N GLY A 59 -41.96 -12.22 -10.23
CA GLY A 59 -41.58 -12.62 -11.59
C GLY A 59 -40.16 -12.33 -12.09
N TYR A 60 -39.46 -11.34 -11.56
CA TYR A 60 -38.12 -11.02 -12.09
C TYR A 60 -37.01 -11.72 -11.31
N ARG A 61 -36.83 -13.02 -11.60
CA ARG A 61 -35.56 -13.69 -11.32
C ARG A 61 -34.47 -13.10 -12.24
N PRO A 62 -33.37 -12.56 -11.71
CA PRO A 62 -32.24 -12.17 -12.56
C PRO A 62 -31.69 -13.42 -13.26
N ARG A 63 -31.78 -13.44 -14.60
CA ARG A 63 -31.17 -14.48 -15.42
C ARG A 63 -29.66 -14.45 -15.22
N ARG A 64 -29.09 -15.57 -14.78
CA ARG A 64 -27.65 -15.81 -14.85
C ARG A 64 -27.19 -15.66 -16.31
N PRO A 65 -26.07 -14.98 -16.57
CA PRO A 65 -25.45 -14.97 -17.90
C PRO A 65 -25.13 -16.41 -18.33
N PRO A 66 -25.33 -16.76 -19.61
CA PRO A 66 -24.97 -18.07 -20.13
C PRO A 66 -23.44 -18.27 -20.05
N SER A 67 -23.04 -19.39 -19.47
CA SER A 67 -21.66 -19.85 -19.46
C SER A 67 -21.21 -20.19 -20.89
N TRP A 68 -20.17 -19.51 -21.36
CA TRP A 68 -19.47 -19.80 -22.60
C TRP A 68 -18.67 -21.11 -22.50
N HIS A 69 -19.37 -22.25 -22.56
CA HIS A 69 -18.76 -23.55 -22.83
C HIS A 69 -19.62 -24.29 -23.86
N GLY A 70 -19.77 -23.68 -25.03
CA GLY A 70 -20.41 -24.29 -26.19
C GLY A 70 -19.37 -24.68 -27.22
N GLY A 71 -19.13 -25.98 -27.37
CA GLY A 71 -18.70 -26.60 -28.63
C GLY A 71 -17.27 -26.35 -29.09
N MET A 72 -16.29 -26.97 -28.43
CA MET A 72 -15.07 -27.38 -29.15
C MET A 72 -15.32 -28.79 -29.68
N ALA A 73 -15.48 -28.85 -31.00
CA ALA A 73 -15.53 -30.08 -31.77
C ALA A 73 -14.29 -30.94 -31.54
N ALA A 74 -14.50 -32.25 -31.51
CA ALA A 74 -13.46 -33.25 -31.43
C ALA A 74 -12.43 -33.06 -32.56
N LEU A 75 -11.17 -32.80 -32.18
CA LEU A 75 -10.03 -32.89 -33.08
C LEU A 75 -9.70 -34.38 -33.32
N PRO A 76 -9.30 -34.76 -34.55
CA PRO A 76 -8.97 -36.13 -34.91
C PRO A 76 -7.66 -36.61 -34.24
N PRO A 77 -7.50 -37.93 -34.02
CA PRO A 77 -6.30 -38.50 -33.43
C PRO A 77 -5.10 -38.31 -34.36
N SER A 78 -4.05 -37.65 -33.87
CA SER A 78 -2.78 -37.53 -34.59
C SER A 78 -2.03 -38.87 -34.59
N PRO A 79 -1.38 -39.23 -35.71
CA PRO A 79 -0.66 -40.49 -35.86
C PRO A 79 0.69 -40.48 -35.11
N SER A 80 1.01 -41.65 -34.59
CA SER A 80 2.21 -42.01 -33.84
C SER A 80 3.50 -41.60 -34.54
N PHE A 81 4.28 -40.70 -33.93
CA PHE A 81 5.69 -40.54 -34.25
C PHE A 81 6.54 -41.39 -33.29
N LEU A 82 7.25 -42.34 -33.90
CA LEU A 82 8.28 -43.16 -33.29
C LEU A 82 9.50 -42.29 -32.92
N GLY A 83 9.93 -42.43 -31.67
CA GLY A 83 11.33 -42.62 -31.28
C GLY A 83 12.31 -41.45 -31.43
N ILE A 84 12.51 -40.70 -30.34
CA ILE A 84 13.83 -40.16 -29.96
C ILE A 84 14.02 -40.37 -28.46
N GLN A 85 14.98 -41.22 -28.08
CA GLN A 85 15.41 -41.40 -26.69
C GLN A 85 16.17 -40.14 -26.26
N LEU A 86 15.64 -39.43 -25.27
CA LEU A 86 16.36 -38.39 -24.55
C LEU A 86 16.88 -38.94 -23.22
N PRO A 87 18.11 -38.56 -22.82
CA PRO A 87 18.82 -39.17 -21.71
C PRO A 87 18.11 -38.90 -20.38
N THR A 88 18.14 -39.96 -19.58
CA THR A 88 17.57 -40.13 -18.25
C THR A 88 17.82 -38.97 -17.29
N HIS A 89 16.72 -38.58 -16.66
CA HIS A 89 16.60 -37.59 -15.60
C HIS A 89 17.35 -38.03 -14.33
N ASN A 90 18.45 -37.36 -13.99
CA ASN A 90 19.03 -37.47 -12.64
C ASN A 90 18.26 -36.53 -11.72
N ARG A 91 17.19 -37.06 -11.09
CA ARG A 91 16.31 -36.36 -10.15
C ARG A 91 17.03 -36.19 -8.81
N ARG A 92 17.95 -35.22 -8.73
CA ARG A 92 18.55 -34.84 -7.44
C ARG A 92 17.58 -33.93 -6.70
N HIS A 93 16.78 -34.55 -5.83
CA HIS A 93 16.13 -33.89 -4.71
C HIS A 93 17.19 -33.11 -3.92
N SER A 94 17.20 -31.79 -4.08
CA SER A 94 17.90 -30.90 -3.18
C SER A 94 16.84 -30.03 -2.52
N PHE A 95 16.58 -30.33 -1.24
CA PHE A 95 16.09 -29.36 -0.27
C PHE A 95 17.22 -28.35 -0.06
N GLY A 96 17.49 -27.55 -1.09
CA GLY A 96 18.57 -26.57 -1.12
C GLY A 96 18.00 -25.22 -0.76
N ASN A 97 18.25 -24.82 0.49
CA ASN A 97 18.44 -23.44 0.93
C ASN A 97 18.38 -22.43 -0.21
N GLY A 98 17.36 -21.57 -0.22
CA GLY A 98 17.27 -20.49 -1.19
C GLY A 98 18.56 -19.67 -1.12
N ASN A 99 19.37 -19.77 -2.18
CA ASN A 99 20.55 -18.94 -2.37
C ASN A 99 20.05 -17.49 -2.54
N TYR A 100 19.89 -16.79 -1.43
CA TYR A 100 19.96 -15.34 -1.42
C TYR A 100 21.39 -15.00 -1.81
N THR A 101 21.66 -14.86 -3.11
CA THR A 101 22.90 -14.25 -3.58
C THR A 101 22.88 -12.82 -3.05
N PRO A 102 23.80 -12.45 -2.13
CA PRO A 102 23.91 -11.08 -1.68
C PRO A 102 24.08 -10.20 -2.92
N TRP A 103 23.26 -9.16 -3.05
CA TRP A 103 23.24 -8.30 -4.21
C TRP A 103 24.65 -7.80 -4.52
N GLN A 104 25.26 -8.34 -5.59
CA GLN A 104 26.59 -7.95 -6.03
C GLN A 104 26.43 -6.65 -6.83
N TYR A 105 26.66 -5.51 -6.18
CA TYR A 105 26.74 -4.22 -6.84
C TYR A 105 27.86 -4.28 -7.91
N GLN A 106 27.48 -4.28 -9.19
CA GLN A 106 28.44 -4.26 -10.30
C GLN A 106 29.21 -2.93 -10.28
N THR A 107 30.54 -3.00 -10.11
CA THR A 107 31.43 -1.86 -9.88
C THR A 107 31.80 -1.08 -11.16
N SER A 108 31.02 -1.16 -12.22
CA SER A 108 31.30 -0.46 -13.49
C SER A 108 30.63 0.92 -13.52
N SER A 109 31.44 1.96 -13.33
CA SER A 109 31.07 3.39 -13.23
C SER A 109 30.21 3.73 -12.00
N GLN A 110 30.51 4.86 -11.35
CA GLN A 110 29.85 5.35 -10.12
C GLN A 110 28.39 5.78 -10.37
N GLN A 111 27.56 4.88 -10.89
CA GLN A 111 26.16 5.14 -11.09
C GLN A 111 25.44 5.04 -9.75
N PHE A 112 24.68 6.09 -9.46
CA PHE A 112 23.79 6.10 -8.31
C PHE A 112 22.70 5.05 -8.51
N GLN A 113 22.70 4.01 -7.68
CA GLN A 113 21.76 2.90 -7.75
C GLN A 113 20.77 3.00 -6.60
N ILE A 114 19.49 2.80 -6.89
CA ILE A 114 18.45 2.65 -5.87
C ILE A 114 18.25 1.16 -5.57
N HIS A 115 17.92 0.84 -4.32
CA HIS A 115 17.64 -0.53 -3.89
C HIS A 115 16.58 -1.20 -4.79
N PRO A 116 16.72 -2.48 -5.18
CA PRO A 116 15.80 -3.15 -6.09
C PRO A 116 14.32 -3.11 -5.66
N LEU A 117 14.03 -3.21 -4.37
CA LEU A 117 12.65 -3.07 -3.85
C LEU A 117 12.03 -1.70 -4.09
N LEU A 118 12.88 -0.67 -4.21
CA LEU A 118 12.46 0.70 -4.47
C LEU A 118 12.59 1.07 -5.95
N ASN A 119 13.17 0.22 -6.80
CA ASN A 119 13.44 0.56 -8.19
C ASN A 119 12.16 0.49 -9.04
N GLY A 120 11.69 1.65 -9.51
CA GLY A 120 10.53 1.75 -10.40
C GLY A 120 10.82 1.55 -11.89
N GLU A 121 12.09 1.44 -12.28
CA GLU A 121 12.50 1.22 -13.68
C GLU A 121 12.50 -0.27 -14.06
N ALA A 122 12.51 -1.17 -13.07
CA ALA A 122 12.46 -2.60 -13.30
C ALA A 122 11.05 -3.08 -13.66
N TYR A 123 10.89 -3.68 -14.84
CA TYR A 123 9.59 -4.15 -15.35
C TYR A 123 8.95 -5.30 -14.56
N VAL A 124 9.70 -5.98 -13.70
CA VAL A 124 9.23 -7.13 -12.92
C VAL A 124 9.58 -6.88 -11.45
N SER A 125 8.69 -6.18 -10.76
CA SER A 125 8.82 -6.05 -9.31
C SER A 125 8.09 -7.23 -8.65
N GLU A 126 8.85 -8.07 -7.95
CA GLU A 126 8.29 -9.08 -7.04
C GLU A 126 7.72 -8.45 -5.76
N PHE A 127 7.79 -7.13 -5.63
CA PHE A 127 7.33 -6.37 -4.49
C PHE A 127 5.89 -5.90 -4.68
N TYR A 128 5.08 -6.06 -3.64
CA TYR A 128 3.71 -5.58 -3.57
C TYR A 128 3.49 -4.82 -2.26
N PHE A 129 3.16 -3.54 -2.38
CA PHE A 129 2.88 -2.70 -1.23
C PHE A 129 1.67 -1.82 -1.50
N ASP A 130 0.54 -2.19 -0.92
CA ASP A 130 -0.68 -1.39 -0.93
C ASP A 130 -0.56 -0.28 0.11
N ILE A 131 -0.38 0.95 -0.36
CA ILE A 131 -0.23 2.13 0.50
C ILE A 131 -1.57 2.49 1.16
N ALA A 132 -2.71 2.13 0.58
CA ALA A 132 -4.02 2.40 1.16
C ALA A 132 -4.34 1.53 2.38
N ASN A 133 -3.63 0.41 2.55
CA ASN A 133 -3.73 -0.41 3.75
C ASN A 133 -3.29 0.42 4.99
N PRO A 134 -4.11 0.55 6.06
CA PRO A 134 -3.72 1.25 7.27
C PRO A 134 -2.57 0.57 8.01
N ALA A 135 -2.39 -0.75 7.84
CA ALA A 135 -1.24 -1.45 8.36
C ALA A 135 -0.06 -1.34 7.40
N PHE A 136 1.12 -1.03 7.93
CA PHE A 136 2.37 -1.09 7.19
C PHE A 136 2.77 -2.55 6.94
N ALA A 137 2.37 -3.07 5.77
CA ALA A 137 2.57 -4.48 5.40
C ALA A 137 3.16 -4.61 3.98
N PRO A 138 4.44 -4.23 3.77
CA PRO A 138 5.13 -4.51 2.52
C PRO A 138 5.26 -6.02 2.31
N LEU A 139 4.82 -6.50 1.14
CA LEU A 139 4.85 -7.92 0.77
C LEU A 139 5.82 -8.14 -0.40
N ARG A 140 6.44 -9.31 -0.43
CA ARG A 140 7.25 -9.82 -1.54
C ARG A 140 6.68 -11.14 -2.04
N ARG A 141 6.69 -11.36 -3.34
CA ARG A 141 6.34 -12.63 -3.98
C ARG A 141 7.52 -13.58 -3.85
N VAL A 142 7.31 -14.72 -3.18
CA VAL A 142 8.34 -15.75 -2.98
C VAL A 142 8.16 -16.92 -3.96
N GLY A 143 6.99 -17.03 -4.58
CA GLY A 143 6.72 -18.06 -5.59
C GLY A 143 5.38 -17.86 -6.31
N PRO A 144 4.95 -18.85 -7.10
CA PRO A 144 3.61 -18.88 -7.68
C PRO A 144 2.57 -18.86 -6.55
N ASN A 145 1.74 -17.82 -6.49
CA ASN A 145 0.67 -17.65 -5.49
C ASN A 145 1.14 -17.56 -4.03
N HIS A 146 2.43 -17.37 -3.78
CA HIS A 146 2.97 -17.19 -2.43
C HIS A 146 3.55 -15.80 -2.26
N THR A 147 2.99 -15.06 -1.30
CA THR A 147 3.52 -13.79 -0.81
C THR A 147 3.97 -13.96 0.64
N ALA A 148 5.05 -13.27 1.00
CA ALA A 148 5.56 -13.18 2.35
C ALA A 148 5.78 -11.71 2.70
N MET A 149 5.75 -11.36 3.98
CA MET A 149 6.17 -10.02 4.41
C MET A 149 7.66 -9.83 4.12
N VAL A 150 8.04 -8.60 3.76
CA VAL A 150 9.46 -8.24 3.66
C VAL A 150 10.11 -8.38 5.04
N SER A 151 11.29 -9.00 5.07
CA SER A 151 12.03 -9.24 6.32
C SER A 151 12.53 -7.93 6.93
N VAL A 152 12.70 -7.90 8.26
CA VAL A 152 13.20 -6.71 8.96
C VAL A 152 14.64 -6.40 8.55
N GLU A 153 15.43 -7.43 8.25
CA GLU A 153 16.80 -7.33 7.78
C GLU A 153 16.86 -6.60 6.43
N GLU A 154 15.98 -6.97 5.49
CA GLU A 154 15.88 -6.34 4.16
C GLU A 154 15.36 -4.90 4.24
N LEU A 155 14.45 -4.60 5.18
CA LEU A 155 14.02 -3.22 5.45
C LEU A 155 15.16 -2.36 6.03
N ARG A 156 16.14 -2.95 6.70
CA ARG A 156 17.31 -2.25 7.25
C ARG A 156 18.43 -2.00 6.23
N GLU A 157 18.32 -2.56 5.03
CA GLU A 157 19.31 -2.33 3.97
C GLU A 157 19.27 -0.86 3.52
N PRO A 158 20.41 -0.28 3.08
CA PRO A 158 20.44 1.07 2.56
C PRO A 158 19.53 1.24 1.33
N ALA A 159 18.79 2.33 1.26
CA ALA A 159 17.89 2.64 0.15
C ALA A 159 18.63 2.91 -1.16
N THR A 160 19.90 3.32 -1.08
CA THR A 160 20.71 3.72 -2.24
C THR A 160 22.18 3.31 -2.10
N PHE A 161 22.85 3.22 -3.23
CA PHE A 161 24.29 3.04 -3.34
C PHE A 161 24.88 4.03 -4.36
N PRO A 162 25.76 4.97 -3.98
CA PRO A 162 26.21 5.25 -2.61
C PRO A 162 25.07 5.64 -1.66
N THR A 163 25.27 5.44 -0.37
CA THR A 163 24.27 5.74 0.66
C THR A 163 24.06 7.24 0.80
N ILE A 164 22.81 7.67 0.94
CA ILE A 164 22.46 9.09 1.13
C ILE A 164 21.75 9.31 2.47
N THR A 165 21.79 10.55 2.94
CA THR A 165 21.17 10.99 4.20
C THR A 165 19.97 11.92 3.97
N ARG A 166 19.79 12.41 2.74
CA ARG A 166 18.72 13.32 2.32
C ARG A 166 18.10 12.86 1.01
N MET A 167 16.78 12.76 0.99
CA MET A 167 16.02 12.33 -0.19
C MET A 167 14.69 13.08 -0.25
N ARG A 168 14.28 13.53 -1.44
CA ARG A 168 12.95 14.10 -1.67
C ARG A 168 12.17 13.22 -2.62
N ILE A 169 10.95 12.86 -2.23
CA ILE A 169 10.03 12.03 -3.02
C ILE A 169 8.81 12.87 -3.38
N THR A 170 8.46 12.90 -4.67
CA THR A 170 7.26 13.60 -5.17
C THR A 170 6.35 12.63 -5.93
N HIS A 171 5.07 12.96 -6.01
CA HIS A 171 4.10 12.17 -6.78
C HIS A 171 3.27 13.09 -7.68
N ASP A 172 3.06 12.71 -8.95
CA ASP A 172 2.42 13.55 -9.97
C ASP A 172 1.00 13.99 -9.62
N ALA A 173 0.23 13.11 -8.96
CA ALA A 173 -1.15 13.42 -8.59
C ALA A 173 -1.27 14.39 -7.41
N ILE A 174 -0.19 14.57 -6.63
CA ILE A 174 -0.18 15.36 -5.40
C ILE A 174 1.16 16.11 -5.21
N PRO A 175 1.58 16.93 -6.19
CA PRO A 175 2.88 17.59 -6.17
C PRO A 175 3.04 18.56 -4.99
N GLN A 176 1.93 19.05 -4.41
CA GLN A 176 1.91 19.96 -3.27
C GLN A 176 2.35 19.33 -1.93
N TRP A 177 2.46 18.01 -1.85
CA TRP A 177 2.88 17.29 -0.64
C TRP A 177 4.15 16.47 -0.89
N PRO A 178 5.30 17.13 -1.13
CA PRO A 178 6.57 16.41 -1.22
C PRO A 178 6.89 15.73 0.10
N ILE A 179 7.53 14.56 0.00
CA ILE A 179 7.98 13.77 1.13
C ILE A 179 9.50 13.99 1.24
N ASN A 180 9.91 14.74 2.26
CA ASN A 180 11.33 15.00 2.50
C ASN A 180 11.83 14.09 3.61
N LEU A 181 12.84 13.29 3.30
CA LEU A 181 13.60 12.50 4.24
C LEU A 181 14.91 13.23 4.49
N GLU A 182 15.15 13.61 5.74
CA GLU A 182 16.41 14.16 6.20
C GLU A 182 16.75 13.51 7.53
N LEU A 183 17.85 12.77 7.55
CA LEU A 183 18.43 12.25 8.78
C LEU A 183 19.22 13.38 9.42
N VAL A 184 18.65 13.97 10.47
CA VAL A 184 19.35 14.96 11.30
C VAL A 184 20.23 14.19 12.26
N HIS A 185 21.54 14.19 12.02
CA HIS A 185 22.49 13.62 12.96
C HIS A 185 22.60 14.54 14.17
N GLY A 186 22.44 13.98 15.36
CA GLY A 186 22.78 14.67 16.59
C GLY A 186 24.28 14.89 16.68
N GLU A 187 24.69 15.98 17.31
CA GLU A 187 26.09 16.41 17.50
C GLU A 187 26.97 15.38 18.27
N TYR A 188 26.35 14.31 18.79
CA TYR A 188 26.99 13.29 19.63
C TYR A 188 27.10 11.89 18.99
N ASP A 189 26.68 11.70 17.73
CA ASP A 189 26.88 10.40 17.05
C ASP A 189 28.31 10.29 16.51
N ILE A 190 29.17 9.67 17.31
CA ILE A 190 30.59 9.35 17.02
C ILE A 190 30.72 8.34 15.87
N SER A 191 29.63 7.64 15.55
CA SER A 191 29.52 6.72 14.41
C SER A 191 28.84 7.48 13.28
N GLY A 192 29.56 7.73 12.17
CA GLY A 192 29.13 8.59 11.09
C GLY A 192 27.69 8.39 10.59
N ALA A 193 27.22 9.40 9.85
CA ALA A 193 25.83 9.54 9.43
C ALA A 193 25.17 8.22 8.99
N LEU A 194 24.15 7.76 9.75
CA LEU A 194 23.36 6.60 9.38
C LEU A 194 22.71 6.83 8.00
N PRO A 195 22.71 5.81 7.12
CA PRO A 195 22.12 5.93 5.79
C PRO A 195 20.58 5.84 5.85
N ILE A 196 19.89 6.44 4.88
CA ILE A 196 18.45 6.18 4.68
C ILE A 196 18.27 4.70 4.32
N THR A 197 17.42 3.98 5.05
CA THR A 197 17.12 2.57 4.78
C THR A 197 15.89 2.39 3.89
N VAL A 198 15.70 1.18 3.35
CA VAL A 198 14.50 0.82 2.56
C VAL A 198 13.23 0.97 3.39
N GLY A 199 13.26 0.49 4.64
CA GLY A 199 12.15 0.58 5.58
C GLY A 199 11.77 2.03 5.88
N ASP A 200 12.76 2.90 6.05
CA ASP A 200 12.54 4.33 6.26
C ASP A 200 11.79 4.97 5.08
N VAL A 201 12.20 4.68 3.84
CA VAL A 201 11.55 5.20 2.63
C VAL A 201 10.10 4.75 2.55
N LEU A 202 9.85 3.44 2.69
CA LEU A 202 8.50 2.88 2.58
C LEU A 202 7.58 3.38 3.71
N TRP A 203 8.10 3.43 4.94
CA TRP A 203 7.37 3.94 6.10
C TRP A 203 7.04 5.42 5.94
N MET A 204 7.98 6.20 5.43
CA MET A 204 7.77 7.63 5.19
C MET A 204 6.68 7.88 4.16
N ILE A 205 6.69 7.13 3.06
CA ILE A 205 5.65 7.20 2.03
C ILE A 205 4.29 6.86 2.64
N HIS A 206 4.21 5.76 3.38
CA HIS A 206 2.98 5.31 4.04
C HIS A 206 2.45 6.35 5.01
N SER A 207 3.24 6.72 6.01
CA SER A 207 2.85 7.66 7.06
C SER A 207 2.50 9.05 6.51
N SER A 208 3.23 9.54 5.50
CA SER A 208 2.94 10.83 4.87
C SER A 208 1.62 10.81 4.09
N LEU A 209 1.35 9.75 3.32
CA LEU A 209 0.12 9.63 2.54
C LEU A 209 -1.11 9.33 3.42
N HIS A 210 -0.91 8.75 4.61
CA HIS A 210 -1.98 8.56 5.59
C HIS A 210 -2.34 9.82 6.41
N ARG A 211 -1.68 10.96 6.17
CA ARG A 211 -2.05 12.22 6.83
C ARG A 211 -3.39 12.75 6.32
N GLN A 212 -4.18 13.31 7.22
CA GLN A 212 -5.41 14.02 6.88
C GLN A 212 -5.09 15.27 6.05
N ILE A 213 -5.99 15.60 5.12
CA ILE A 213 -5.90 16.86 4.37
C ILE A 213 -6.46 18.02 5.20
N SER A 214 -6.06 19.25 4.85
CA SER A 214 -6.67 20.44 5.46
C SER A 214 -8.00 20.80 4.78
N HIS A 215 -8.86 21.55 5.48
CA HIS A 215 -10.07 22.10 4.87
C HIS A 215 -9.77 23.04 3.69
N SER A 216 -8.65 23.76 3.74
CA SER A 216 -8.20 24.59 2.62
C SER A 216 -7.82 23.76 1.40
N ASP A 217 -7.24 22.57 1.58
CA ASP A 217 -6.91 21.67 0.47
C ASP A 217 -8.19 21.12 -0.18
N TRP A 218 -9.20 20.79 0.64
CA TRP A 218 -10.51 20.34 0.16
C TRP A 218 -11.25 21.44 -0.60
N ALA A 219 -11.27 22.67 -0.08
CA ALA A 219 -11.98 23.80 -0.69
C ALA A 219 -11.40 24.23 -2.05
N ARG A 220 -10.15 23.85 -2.35
CA ARG A 220 -9.51 24.11 -3.66
C ARG A 220 -9.91 23.10 -4.74
N LEU A 221 -10.58 22.00 -4.37
CA LEU A 221 -10.99 20.97 -5.32
C LEU A 221 -12.13 21.46 -6.21
N SER A 222 -12.09 21.06 -7.47
CA SER A 222 -13.29 21.11 -8.32
C SER A 222 -14.31 20.06 -7.88
N GLN A 223 -15.60 20.29 -8.19
CA GLN A 223 -16.69 19.36 -7.83
C GLN A 223 -16.45 17.92 -8.32
N SER A 224 -15.82 17.76 -9.50
CA SER A 224 -15.48 16.46 -10.06
C SER A 224 -14.39 15.75 -9.25
N GLN A 225 -13.34 16.47 -8.86
CA GLN A 225 -12.27 15.95 -8.00
C GLN A 225 -12.81 15.60 -6.61
N GLU A 226 -13.64 16.47 -6.02
CA GLU A 226 -14.29 16.23 -4.74
C GLU A 226 -15.07 14.91 -4.76
N THR A 227 -15.87 14.69 -5.79
CA THR A 227 -16.66 13.46 -5.97
C THR A 227 -15.76 12.23 -6.12
N ALA A 228 -14.67 12.34 -6.90
CA ALA A 228 -13.72 11.24 -7.10
C ALA A 228 -13.00 10.86 -5.80
N ILE A 229 -12.53 11.86 -5.05
CA ILE A 229 -11.83 11.66 -3.78
C ILE A 229 -12.78 11.12 -2.71
N ALA A 230 -14.02 11.64 -2.62
CA ALA A 230 -15.04 11.12 -1.71
C ALA A 230 -15.37 9.64 -1.96
N ARG A 231 -15.35 9.20 -3.24
CA ARG A 231 -15.51 7.79 -3.61
C ARG A 231 -14.29 6.96 -3.19
N ALA A 232 -13.07 7.47 -3.37
CA ALA A 232 -11.85 6.80 -2.93
C ALA A 232 -11.82 6.62 -1.41
N TYR A 233 -12.09 7.69 -0.66
CA TYR A 233 -12.27 7.69 0.79
C TYR A 233 -13.30 6.64 1.23
N THR A 234 -14.47 6.61 0.57
CA THR A 234 -15.53 5.64 0.87
C THR A 234 -15.09 4.21 0.63
N ARG A 235 -14.31 3.97 -0.43
CA ARG A 235 -13.76 2.64 -0.74
C ARG A 235 -12.76 2.20 0.33
N ARG A 236 -11.88 3.11 0.77
CA ARG A 236 -10.81 2.85 1.74
C ARG A 236 -11.34 2.38 3.10
N TYR A 237 -12.31 3.08 3.69
CA TYR A 237 -12.82 2.63 5.00
C TYR A 237 -13.75 1.40 4.88
N ARG A 238 -14.37 1.17 3.72
CA ARG A 238 -15.22 -0.02 3.50
C ARG A 238 -14.45 -1.29 3.23
N SER A 239 -13.20 -1.21 2.75
CA SER A 239 -12.36 -2.38 2.54
C SER A 239 -11.93 -3.05 3.85
N ILE A 240 -12.13 -2.39 5.00
CA ILE A 240 -11.69 -2.89 6.31
C ILE A 240 -12.86 -2.85 7.31
N PRO A 241 -13.75 -3.86 7.28
CA PRO A 241 -14.96 -3.86 8.08
C PRO A 241 -14.72 -3.76 9.59
N SER A 242 -13.60 -4.31 10.08
CA SER A 242 -13.26 -4.37 11.50
C SER A 242 -12.95 -2.99 12.12
N SER A 243 -12.41 -2.06 11.35
CA SER A 243 -12.04 -0.71 11.80
C SER A 243 -12.72 0.41 11.00
N ALA A 244 -13.77 0.09 10.25
CA ALA A 244 -14.44 1.02 9.34
C ALA A 244 -14.88 2.33 10.02
N GLN A 245 -15.41 2.27 11.25
CA GLN A 245 -15.83 3.46 12.01
C GLN A 245 -14.63 4.34 12.41
N LEU A 246 -13.53 3.72 12.83
CA LEU A 246 -12.31 4.43 13.21
C LEU A 246 -11.68 5.09 11.98
N GLU A 247 -11.56 4.36 10.87
CA GLU A 247 -11.04 4.92 9.61
C GLU A 247 -11.94 6.02 9.05
N ALA A 248 -13.27 5.89 9.16
CA ALA A 248 -14.21 6.94 8.76
C ALA A 248 -14.06 8.21 9.62
N SER A 249 -13.79 8.06 10.92
CA SER A 249 -13.59 9.22 11.81
C SER A 249 -12.33 10.03 11.49
N GLN A 250 -11.37 9.44 10.78
CA GLN A 250 -10.14 10.13 10.36
C GLN A 250 -10.34 11.03 9.13
N GLY A 251 -11.50 10.96 8.48
CA GLY A 251 -11.80 11.78 7.31
C GLY A 251 -10.92 11.46 6.09
N VAL A 252 -10.82 12.44 5.19
CA VAL A 252 -10.08 12.30 3.93
C VAL A 252 -8.59 12.43 4.17
N LYS A 253 -7.82 11.48 3.65
CA LYS A 253 -6.36 11.43 3.73
C LYS A 253 -5.73 11.77 2.37
N ARG A 254 -4.45 12.11 2.36
CA ARG A 254 -3.70 12.39 1.12
C ARG A 254 -3.71 11.19 0.16
N ILE A 255 -3.72 9.95 0.66
CA ILE A 255 -3.83 8.73 -0.14
C ILE A 255 -5.13 8.69 -0.99
N ASP A 256 -6.21 9.32 -0.51
CA ASP A 256 -7.49 9.33 -1.23
C ASP A 256 -7.41 10.16 -2.54
N TYR A 257 -6.42 11.06 -2.66
CA TYR A 257 -6.13 11.78 -3.91
C TYR A 257 -5.53 10.88 -4.99
N LEU A 258 -4.95 9.73 -4.61
CA LEU A 258 -4.40 8.77 -5.57
C LEU A 258 -5.49 7.91 -6.22
N MET A 259 -6.71 7.93 -5.66
CA MET A 259 -7.87 7.18 -6.16
C MET A 259 -7.57 5.67 -6.25
N GLU A 260 -7.46 5.14 -7.47
CA GLU A 260 -7.19 3.71 -7.72
C GLU A 260 -5.69 3.39 -7.79
N ARG A 261 -4.83 4.41 -7.77
CA ARG A 261 -3.37 4.28 -7.90
C ARG A 261 -2.70 4.31 -6.53
N HIS A 262 -3.01 3.36 -5.67
CA HIS A 262 -2.49 3.30 -4.29
C HIS A 262 -1.47 2.17 -4.08
N VAL A 263 -1.18 1.35 -5.09
CA VAL A 263 -0.17 0.29 -5.00
C VAL A 263 1.17 0.89 -5.36
N PHE A 264 2.16 0.82 -4.48
CA PHE A 264 3.52 1.27 -4.76
C PHE A 264 4.14 0.46 -5.91
N ARG A 265 4.68 1.15 -6.92
CA ARG A 265 5.36 0.55 -8.08
C ARG A 265 6.86 0.84 -8.14
N GLY A 266 7.40 1.57 -7.16
CA GLY A 266 8.80 1.97 -7.13
C GLY A 266 8.99 3.48 -7.20
N LEU A 267 10.25 3.85 -7.23
CA LEU A 267 10.76 5.21 -7.36
C LEU A 267 11.60 5.30 -8.62
N VAL A 268 11.44 6.39 -9.37
CA VAL A 268 12.27 6.71 -10.53
C VAL A 268 13.01 8.01 -10.24
N ARG A 269 14.27 8.09 -10.67
CA ARG A 269 15.08 9.29 -10.46
C ARG A 269 14.47 10.44 -11.24
N ALA A 270 14.22 11.55 -10.56
CA ALA A 270 13.81 12.79 -11.20
C ALA A 270 15.05 13.65 -11.47
N HIS A 271 14.96 14.54 -12.46
CA HIS A 271 15.97 15.57 -12.63
C HIS A 271 15.87 16.54 -11.45
N ASP A 272 17.01 16.86 -10.88
CA ASP A 272 17.10 17.71 -9.71
C ASP A 272 17.66 19.08 -10.12
N GLU A 273 17.07 20.15 -9.58
CA GLU A 273 17.53 21.53 -9.76
C GLU A 273 18.34 22.03 -8.55
N ASP A 274 18.16 21.41 -7.37
CA ASP A 274 18.60 21.96 -6.08
C ASP A 274 19.81 21.22 -5.46
N GLY A 275 20.35 20.20 -6.12
CA GLY A 275 21.41 19.33 -5.59
C GLY A 275 20.92 18.30 -4.55
N MET A 276 19.61 18.15 -4.37
CA MET A 276 18.97 17.15 -3.51
C MET A 276 18.56 15.91 -4.31
N PHE A 277 18.82 14.70 -3.78
CA PHE A 277 18.37 13.48 -4.44
C PHE A 277 16.84 13.41 -4.58
N HIS A 278 16.35 13.71 -5.78
CA HIS A 278 14.93 13.79 -6.10
C HIS A 278 14.45 12.52 -6.79
N TRP A 279 13.38 11.95 -6.24
CA TRP A 279 12.72 10.75 -6.72
C TRP A 279 11.25 11.01 -6.97
N LYS A 280 10.73 10.34 -7.99
CA LYS A 280 9.32 10.34 -8.34
C LYS A 280 8.71 9.00 -7.96
N LEU A 281 7.67 9.05 -7.12
CA LEU A 281 6.89 7.90 -6.71
C LEU A 281 6.00 7.44 -7.86
N LEU A 282 6.07 6.13 -8.15
CA LEU A 282 5.19 5.45 -9.08
C LEU A 282 4.15 4.62 -8.33
N THR A 283 2.93 4.62 -8.86
CA THR A 283 1.78 3.86 -8.35
C THR A 283 0.92 3.27 -9.46
#